data_AF-A0A6L7QJI0-F1
#
_entry.id   AF-A0A6L7QJI0-F1
#
_cell.length_a   1.000
_cell.length_b   1.000
_cell.length_c   1.000
_cell.angle_alpha   90.00
_cell.angle_beta   90.00
_cell.angle_gamma   90.00
#
_symmetry.space_group_name_H-M   'P 1'
#
loop_
_entity.id
_entity.type
_entity.pdbx_description
1 polymer ?
#
loop_
_entity_poly.entity_id
_entity_poly.type
_entity_poly.pdbx_seq_one_letter_code
_entity_poly.pdbx_strand_id
1 'polypeptide(L)'
;MQRILFLLFAGLSLAALVLAAYAQIRSADLEVYRVDRRTEWQQWTFPAGTLAISPTGSVTPAEFKGVHNAAVNADEFTHELVSGKEMRGGAWKAGTNLATAGRAIDGRAQTFWQPDPDAPLEDWWIEINLGRAVLVSEIRLIFPDQEGARPLREFRVFGSE
;
A
#
# COMPACT_ATOMS: atom_id res chain seq x y z
N MET A 1 0.40 -69.38 -42.35
CA MET A 1 -0.37 -68.11 -42.27
C MET A 1 -0.80 -67.72 -40.85
N GLN A 2 -1.17 -68.66 -39.96
CA GLN A 2 -1.69 -68.35 -38.61
C GLN A 2 -0.72 -67.68 -37.62
N ARG A 3 0.61 -67.91 -37.74
CA ARG A 3 1.61 -67.36 -36.80
C ARG A 3 1.97 -65.88 -37.06
N ILE A 4 1.79 -65.39 -38.29
CA ILE A 4 2.06 -63.99 -38.68
C ILE A 4 0.89 -63.08 -38.28
N LEU A 5 -0.34 -63.62 -38.30
CA LEU A 5 -1.55 -62.90 -37.90
C LEU A 5 -1.62 -62.65 -36.37
N PHE A 6 -1.09 -63.58 -35.56
CA PHE A 6 -1.01 -63.43 -34.09
C PHE A 6 -0.01 -62.35 -33.64
N LEU A 7 1.13 -62.20 -34.34
CA LEU A 7 2.14 -61.20 -34.02
C LEU A 7 1.68 -59.77 -34.38
N LEU A 8 0.88 -59.62 -35.44
CA LEU A 8 0.24 -58.34 -35.81
C LEU A 8 -0.85 -57.93 -34.80
N PHE A 9 -1.68 -58.86 -34.33
CA PHE A 9 -2.68 -58.57 -33.29
C PHE A 9 -2.05 -58.27 -31.92
N ALA A 10 -0.96 -58.95 -31.54
CA ALA A 10 -0.21 -58.68 -30.31
C ALA A 10 0.54 -57.33 -30.34
N GLY A 11 1.09 -56.93 -31.51
CA GLY A 11 1.74 -55.63 -31.69
C GLY A 11 0.77 -54.44 -31.65
N LEU A 12 -0.42 -54.59 -32.26
CA LEU A 12 -1.48 -53.58 -32.22
C LEU A 12 -2.08 -53.39 -30.82
N SER A 13 -2.20 -54.46 -30.04
CA SER A 13 -2.69 -54.38 -28.66
C SER A 13 -1.67 -53.78 -27.70
N LEU A 14 -0.36 -54.02 -27.90
CA LEU A 14 0.70 -53.35 -27.13
C LEU A 14 0.81 -51.86 -27.48
N ALA A 15 0.67 -51.48 -28.76
CA ALA A 15 0.66 -50.07 -29.19
C ALA A 15 -0.57 -49.31 -28.64
N ALA A 16 -1.76 -49.93 -28.61
CA ALA A 16 -2.95 -49.33 -28.01
C ALA A 16 -2.82 -49.16 -26.49
N LEU A 17 -2.19 -50.11 -25.80
CA LEU A 17 -1.88 -50.01 -24.36
C LEU A 17 -0.88 -48.89 -24.05
N VAL A 18 0.14 -48.72 -24.89
CA VAL A 18 1.14 -47.64 -24.74
C VAL A 18 0.52 -46.26 -25.00
N LEU A 19 -0.37 -46.13 -26.00
CA LEU A 19 -1.10 -44.87 -26.25
C LEU A 19 -2.12 -44.54 -25.15
N ALA A 20 -2.84 -45.53 -24.61
CA ALA A 20 -3.75 -45.34 -23.49
C ALA A 20 -3.01 -44.94 -22.21
N ALA A 21 -1.85 -45.57 -21.93
CA ALA A 21 -0.99 -45.19 -20.81
C ALA A 21 -0.41 -43.78 -20.99
N TYR A 22 -0.01 -43.37 -22.21
CA TYR A 22 0.43 -42.00 -22.50
C TYR A 22 -0.70 -40.96 -22.36
N ALA A 23 -1.95 -41.33 -22.68
CA ALA A 23 -3.11 -40.47 -22.51
C ALA A 23 -3.48 -40.28 -21.03
N GLN A 24 -3.34 -41.32 -20.20
CA GLN A 24 -3.53 -41.26 -18.74
C GLN A 24 -2.44 -40.47 -18.01
N ILE A 25 -1.21 -40.42 -18.53
CA ILE A 25 -0.12 -39.61 -17.95
C ILE A 25 -0.30 -38.12 -18.27
N ARG A 26 -1.09 -37.75 -19.28
CA ARG A 26 -1.35 -36.33 -19.65
C ARG A 26 -2.51 -35.67 -18.92
N SER A 27 -3.31 -36.41 -18.16
CA SER A 27 -4.14 -35.82 -17.11
C SER A 27 -3.33 -35.72 -15.83
N ALA A 28 -2.21 -34.99 -15.88
CA ALA A 28 -1.75 -34.31 -14.68
C ALA A 28 -2.82 -33.25 -14.42
N ASP A 29 -3.74 -33.55 -13.50
CA ASP A 29 -4.70 -32.56 -13.01
C ASP A 29 -3.91 -31.31 -12.66
N LEU A 30 -4.04 -30.27 -13.50
CA LEU A 30 -3.55 -28.95 -13.18
C LEU A 30 -4.41 -28.51 -12.00
N GLU A 31 -3.90 -28.76 -10.79
CA GLU A 31 -4.52 -28.30 -9.56
C GLU A 31 -4.34 -26.78 -9.51
N VAL A 32 -5.27 -26.06 -10.15
CA VAL A 32 -5.29 -24.61 -10.15
C VAL A 32 -5.88 -24.17 -8.82
N TYR A 33 -5.01 -23.80 -7.88
CA TYR A 33 -5.44 -23.07 -6.71
C TYR A 33 -5.88 -21.66 -7.14
N ARG A 34 -7.18 -21.41 -7.10
CA ARG A 34 -7.78 -20.14 -7.49
C ARG A 34 -8.34 -19.44 -6.25
N VAL A 35 -7.91 -18.20 -6.06
CA VAL A 35 -8.50 -17.25 -5.11
C VAL A 35 -9.22 -16.21 -5.93
N ASP A 36 -10.54 -16.28 -5.98
CA ASP A 36 -11.36 -15.38 -6.79
C ASP A 36 -12.74 -15.09 -6.17
N ARG A 37 -13.03 -15.60 -4.97
CA ARG A 37 -14.28 -15.35 -4.26
C ARG A 37 -14.08 -14.31 -3.17
N ARG A 38 -15.08 -13.44 -3.00
CA ARG A 38 -15.10 -12.44 -1.93
C ARG A 38 -14.79 -13.01 -0.55
N THR A 39 -15.36 -14.19 -0.24
CA THR A 39 -15.16 -14.87 1.05
C THR A 39 -13.72 -15.31 1.29
N GLU A 40 -12.96 -15.58 0.23
CA GLU A 40 -11.55 -15.98 0.33
C GLU A 40 -10.68 -14.74 0.59
N TRP A 41 -10.91 -13.66 -0.15
CA TRP A 41 -10.23 -12.38 0.07
C TRP A 41 -10.47 -11.82 1.48
N GLN A 42 -11.67 -12.01 2.03
CA GLN A 42 -12.03 -11.55 3.38
C GLN A 42 -11.31 -12.30 4.51
N GLN A 43 -10.60 -13.39 4.21
CA GLN A 43 -9.75 -14.06 5.19
C GLN A 43 -8.41 -13.35 5.39
N TRP A 44 -8.05 -12.44 4.49
CA TRP A 44 -6.77 -11.73 4.52
C TRP A 44 -6.92 -10.42 5.30
N THR A 45 -5.84 -10.00 5.94
CA THR A 45 -5.76 -8.70 6.61
C THR A 45 -5.19 -7.67 5.62
N PHE A 46 -5.90 -6.57 5.43
CA PHE A 46 -5.47 -5.44 4.60
C PHE A 46 -5.88 -4.12 5.27
N PRO A 47 -5.17 -3.00 4.99
CA PRO A 47 -5.54 -1.72 5.56
C PRO A 47 -6.94 -1.31 5.11
N ALA A 48 -7.76 -0.88 6.07
CA ALA A 48 -9.13 -0.48 5.82
C ALA A 48 -9.21 0.60 4.74
N GLY A 49 -10.14 0.44 3.79
CA GLY A 49 -10.33 1.41 2.70
C GLY A 49 -9.32 1.34 1.55
N THR A 50 -8.46 0.31 1.49
CA THR A 50 -7.50 0.14 0.39
C THR A 50 -8.08 -0.62 -0.81
N LEU A 51 -9.00 -1.55 -0.55
CA LEU A 51 -9.54 -2.47 -1.56
C LEU A 51 -11.07 -2.40 -1.62
N ALA A 52 -11.60 -2.43 -2.83
CA ALA A 52 -13.01 -2.70 -3.11
C ALA A 52 -13.14 -4.13 -3.67
N ILE A 53 -13.80 -4.99 -2.88
CA ILE A 53 -14.08 -6.39 -3.25
C ILE A 53 -15.53 -6.49 -3.70
N SER A 54 -15.73 -6.76 -4.99
CA SER A 54 -17.05 -6.92 -5.59
C SER A 54 -17.78 -8.18 -5.09
N PRO A 55 -19.12 -8.27 -5.22
CA PRO A 55 -19.86 -9.49 -4.90
C PRO A 55 -19.42 -10.72 -5.71
N THR A 56 -18.91 -10.52 -6.92
CA THR A 56 -18.38 -11.59 -7.79
C THR A 56 -16.93 -11.95 -7.49
N GLY A 57 -16.30 -11.28 -6.52
CA GLY A 57 -14.95 -11.59 -6.03
C GLY A 57 -13.80 -10.96 -6.82
N SER A 58 -14.09 -10.11 -7.81
CA SER A 58 -13.09 -9.20 -8.36
C SER A 58 -12.63 -8.20 -7.28
N VAL A 59 -11.32 -7.97 -7.21
CA VAL A 59 -10.66 -7.03 -6.30
C VAL A 59 -10.13 -5.86 -7.11
N THR A 60 -10.41 -4.65 -6.65
CA THR A 60 -9.89 -3.40 -7.22
C THR A 60 -9.35 -2.52 -6.09
N PRO A 61 -8.42 -1.60 -6.35
CA PRO A 61 -8.13 -0.52 -5.42
C PRO A 61 -9.43 0.22 -5.09
N ALA A 62 -9.62 0.58 -3.83
CA ALA A 62 -10.72 1.45 -3.46
C ALA A 62 -10.56 2.80 -4.17
N GLU A 63 -11.66 3.31 -4.72
CA GLU A 63 -11.67 4.61 -5.38
C GLU A 63 -11.53 5.73 -4.33
N PHE A 64 -10.51 6.57 -4.49
CA PHE A 64 -10.36 7.79 -3.68
C PHE A 64 -11.34 8.86 -4.18
N LYS A 65 -12.30 9.24 -3.34
CA LYS A 65 -13.27 10.29 -3.68
C LYS A 65 -12.70 11.67 -3.34
N GLY A 66 -12.28 12.39 -4.38
CA GLY A 66 -11.92 13.81 -4.31
C GLY A 66 -10.56 14.11 -3.66
N VAL A 67 -10.03 15.30 -3.98
CA VAL A 67 -8.80 15.82 -3.38
C VAL A 67 -9.16 16.52 -2.07
N HIS A 68 -8.48 16.16 -0.99
CA HIS A 68 -8.61 16.82 0.32
C HIS A 68 -7.24 17.03 0.94
N ASN A 69 -7.10 18.05 1.79
CA ASN A 69 -5.89 18.23 2.57
C ASN A 69 -5.83 17.16 3.66
N ALA A 70 -4.96 16.18 3.51
CA ALA A 70 -4.85 15.07 4.46
C ALA A 70 -4.18 15.47 5.79
N ALA A 71 -3.50 16.61 5.84
CA ALA A 71 -2.73 17.05 7.01
C ALA A 71 -3.62 17.64 8.12
N VAL A 72 -4.72 18.32 7.76
CA VAL A 72 -5.54 19.08 8.73
C VAL A 72 -6.30 18.21 9.73
N ASN A 73 -6.53 16.95 9.40
CA ASN A 73 -7.20 15.99 10.27
C ASN A 73 -6.34 14.77 10.59
N ALA A 74 -5.01 14.90 10.46
CA ALA A 74 -4.09 13.80 10.73
C ALA A 74 -4.21 13.26 12.17
N ASP A 75 -4.55 14.12 13.12
CA ASP A 75 -4.73 13.78 14.54
C ASP A 75 -6.02 12.99 14.82
N GLU A 76 -6.97 12.92 13.87
CA GLU A 76 -8.17 12.08 13.97
C GLU A 76 -7.88 10.59 13.76
N PHE A 77 -6.71 10.24 13.21
CA PHE A 77 -6.34 8.87 12.87
C PHE A 77 -5.24 8.31 13.78
N THR A 78 -5.28 7.00 14.01
CA THR A 78 -4.25 6.23 14.71
C THR A 78 -3.81 5.04 13.86
N HIS A 79 -2.56 4.63 14.05
CA HIS A 79 -2.02 3.39 13.50
C HIS A 79 -1.17 2.68 14.56
N GLU A 80 -1.03 1.37 14.45
CA GLU A 80 -0.25 0.57 15.39
C GLU A 80 1.21 0.47 14.92
N LEU A 81 2.15 0.77 15.80
CA LEU A 81 3.57 0.53 15.56
C LEU A 81 3.90 -0.96 15.69
N VAL A 82 5.06 -1.39 15.16
CA VAL A 82 5.60 -2.75 15.37
C VAL A 82 5.73 -3.12 16.86
N SER A 83 5.89 -2.13 17.74
CA SER A 83 5.92 -2.33 19.20
C SER A 83 4.56 -2.62 19.84
N GLY A 84 3.47 -2.61 19.07
CA GLY A 84 2.08 -2.73 19.54
C GLY A 84 1.50 -1.44 20.13
N LYS A 85 2.26 -0.34 20.09
CA LYS A 85 1.80 0.96 20.59
C LYS A 85 0.96 1.65 19.52
N GLU A 86 -0.26 2.03 19.88
CA GLU A 86 -1.05 2.96 19.06
C GLU A 86 -0.39 4.33 18.99
N MET A 87 -0.32 4.85 17.78
CA MET A 87 0.25 6.16 17.51
C MET A 87 -0.70 7.03 16.70
N ARG A 88 -1.07 8.14 17.32
CA ARG A 88 -1.88 9.20 16.71
C ARG A 88 -1.06 9.97 15.68
N GLY A 89 -1.71 10.34 14.58
CA GLY A 89 -1.14 11.25 13.59
C GLY A 89 -0.97 12.68 14.13
N GLY A 90 -0.43 13.54 13.28
CA GLY A 90 -0.07 14.94 13.56
C GLY A 90 1.41 15.22 13.35
N ALA A 91 1.80 16.47 13.63
CA ALA A 91 3.20 16.90 13.63
C ALA A 91 3.86 16.47 14.94
N TRP A 92 4.45 15.28 14.94
CA TRP A 92 4.86 14.56 16.16
C TRP A 92 6.35 14.63 16.49
N LYS A 93 7.17 15.15 15.57
CA LYS A 93 8.60 15.35 15.75
C LYS A 93 9.03 16.62 15.02
N ALA A 94 10.05 17.26 15.57
CA ALA A 94 10.72 18.40 14.98
C ALA A 94 12.12 18.47 15.58
N GLY A 95 13.10 18.97 14.81
CA GLY A 95 14.42 19.23 15.36
C GLY A 95 14.38 20.33 16.42
N THR A 96 13.52 21.33 16.22
CA THR A 96 13.28 22.43 17.17
C THR A 96 11.80 22.83 17.22
N ASN A 97 11.40 23.52 18.30
CA ASN A 97 10.05 24.10 18.46
C ASN A 97 8.87 23.12 18.27
N LEU A 98 9.05 21.86 18.69
CA LEU A 98 8.03 20.79 18.58
C LEU A 98 6.65 21.19 19.11
N ALA A 99 6.59 21.94 20.22
CA ALA A 99 5.33 22.40 20.83
C ALA A 99 4.45 23.23 19.87
N THR A 100 5.04 23.81 18.82
CA THR A 100 4.33 24.60 17.81
C THR A 100 4.21 23.90 16.46
N ALA A 101 4.79 22.70 16.28
CA ALA A 101 4.83 21.99 15.00
C ALA A 101 3.42 21.72 14.44
N GLY A 102 2.43 21.49 15.30
CA GLY A 102 1.04 21.30 14.89
C GLY A 102 0.45 22.50 14.11
N ARG A 103 0.97 23.72 14.30
CA ARG A 103 0.54 24.91 13.55
C ARG A 103 0.88 24.84 12.06
N ALA A 104 1.80 23.98 11.64
CA ALA A 104 2.09 23.77 10.22
C ALA A 104 0.95 23.05 9.48
N ILE A 105 0.08 22.34 10.22
CA ILE A 105 -0.97 21.49 9.65
C ILE A 105 -2.37 21.86 10.16
N ASP A 106 -2.54 22.93 10.94
CA ASP A 106 -3.83 23.24 11.57
C ASP A 106 -4.83 23.99 10.67
N GLY A 107 -4.47 24.21 9.40
CA GLY A 107 -5.33 24.84 8.39
C GLY A 107 -5.51 26.35 8.56
N ARG A 108 -4.76 27.01 9.44
CA ARG A 108 -4.89 28.45 9.73
C ARG A 108 -3.67 29.23 9.23
N ALA A 109 -3.89 30.17 8.31
CA ALA A 109 -2.82 30.96 7.70
C ALA A 109 -2.10 31.92 8.69
N GLN A 110 -2.75 32.24 9.80
CA GLN A 110 -2.26 33.14 10.85
C GLN A 110 -1.36 32.45 11.88
N THR A 111 -1.27 31.12 11.86
CA THR A 111 -0.42 30.33 12.73
C THR A 111 0.60 29.59 11.90
N PHE A 112 1.82 29.48 12.43
CA PHE A 112 2.93 28.81 11.75
C PHE A 112 3.81 28.12 12.76
N TRP A 113 4.50 27.09 12.30
CA TRP A 113 5.71 26.60 12.94
C TRP A 113 6.92 27.34 12.37
N GLN A 114 7.91 27.57 13.21
CA GLN A 114 9.24 28.03 12.79
C GLN A 114 10.30 27.21 13.54
N PRO A 115 11.43 26.85 12.91
CA PRO A 115 12.56 26.31 13.65
C PRO A 115 13.16 27.38 14.58
N ASP A 116 13.99 26.96 15.52
CA ASP A 116 14.86 27.88 16.25
C ASP A 116 15.88 28.48 15.26
N PRO A 117 15.90 29.81 15.05
CA PRO A 117 16.81 30.44 14.11
C PRO A 117 18.28 30.32 14.51
N ASP A 118 18.58 30.05 15.79
CA ASP A 118 19.95 29.89 16.29
C ASP A 118 20.43 28.42 16.25
N ALA A 119 19.54 27.47 15.94
CA ALA A 119 19.89 26.06 15.81
C ALA A 119 20.57 25.75 14.47
N PRO A 120 21.43 24.72 14.40
CA PRO A 120 22.05 24.32 13.15
C PRO A 120 21.00 23.86 12.13
N LEU A 121 21.32 24.02 10.85
CA LEU A 121 20.38 23.76 9.74
C LEU A 121 19.85 22.31 9.71
N GLU A 122 20.61 21.36 10.26
CA GLU A 122 20.21 19.95 10.39
C GLU A 122 19.04 19.72 11.34
N ASP A 123 18.73 20.68 12.22
CA ASP A 123 17.59 20.67 13.14
C ASP A 123 16.36 21.42 12.59
N TRP A 124 16.44 21.93 11.36
CA TRP A 124 15.36 22.69 10.73
C TRP A 124 14.41 21.77 9.97
N TRP A 125 13.70 20.91 10.72
CA TRP A 125 12.75 19.96 10.15
C TRP A 125 11.55 19.71 11.07
N ILE A 126 10.44 19.31 10.45
CA ILE A 126 9.27 18.72 11.09
C ILE A 126 8.93 17.40 10.41
N GLU A 127 8.40 16.45 11.18
CA GLU A 127 7.87 15.20 10.67
C GLU A 127 6.36 15.17 10.90
N ILE A 128 5.60 14.96 9.83
CA ILE A 128 4.15 14.89 9.85
C ILE A 128 3.76 13.43 9.64
N ASN A 129 3.12 12.84 10.65
CA ASN A 129 2.47 11.55 10.51
C ASN A 129 1.01 11.76 10.13
N LEU A 130 0.56 11.25 8.98
CA LEU A 130 -0.83 11.40 8.54
C LEU A 130 -1.81 10.47 9.29
N GLY A 131 -1.30 9.56 10.12
CA GLY A 131 -2.06 8.61 10.93
C GLY A 131 -2.73 7.49 10.12
N ARG A 132 -2.58 7.52 8.79
CA ARG A 132 -3.18 6.58 7.83
C ARG A 132 -2.37 6.58 6.53
N ALA A 133 -2.51 5.52 5.73
CA ALA A 133 -2.00 5.52 4.37
C ALA A 133 -2.82 6.51 3.50
N VAL A 134 -2.14 7.40 2.79
CA VAL A 134 -2.75 8.41 1.91
C VAL A 134 -2.00 8.44 0.59
N LEU A 135 -2.73 8.42 -0.52
CA LEU A 135 -2.16 8.75 -1.83
C LEU A 135 -1.91 10.25 -1.91
N VAL A 136 -0.65 10.68 -1.78
CA VAL A 136 -0.25 12.09 -1.87
C VAL A 136 0.11 12.43 -3.31
N SER A 137 -0.64 13.34 -3.94
CA SER A 137 -0.38 13.85 -5.29
C SER A 137 0.23 15.24 -5.34
N GLU A 138 0.06 16.05 -4.28
CA GLU A 138 0.57 17.41 -4.16
C GLU A 138 0.99 17.67 -2.71
N ILE A 139 2.13 18.34 -2.53
CA ILE A 139 2.55 18.91 -1.26
C ILE A 139 2.65 20.42 -1.44
N ARG A 140 1.92 21.16 -0.61
CA ARG A 140 1.90 22.62 -0.63
C ARG A 140 2.52 23.17 0.64
N LEU A 141 3.62 23.91 0.50
CA LEU A 141 4.21 24.68 1.59
C LEU A 141 3.67 26.11 1.53
N ILE A 142 3.03 26.54 2.61
CA ILE A 142 2.48 27.89 2.75
C ILE A 142 3.33 28.60 3.79
N PHE A 143 4.04 29.64 3.37
CA PHE A 143 4.83 30.47 4.26
C PHE A 143 4.01 31.67 4.73
N PRO A 144 4.22 32.15 5.97
CA PRO A 144 3.49 33.31 6.47
C PRO A 144 3.82 34.54 5.62
N ASP A 145 2.78 35.24 5.19
CA ASP A 145 2.87 36.51 4.45
C ASP A 145 2.76 37.67 5.44
N GLN A 146 3.86 37.92 6.16
CA GLN A 146 3.96 39.01 7.14
C GLN A 146 5.34 39.64 7.13
N GLU A 147 5.43 40.87 7.62
CA GLU A 147 6.70 41.57 7.73
C GLU A 147 7.73 40.74 8.54
N GLY A 148 8.95 40.68 8.03
CA GLY A 148 10.03 39.90 8.66
C GLY A 148 10.03 38.40 8.32
N ALA A 149 8.99 37.86 7.68
CA ALA A 149 9.00 36.46 7.23
C ALA A 149 10.16 36.21 6.25
N ARG A 150 10.80 35.04 6.39
CA ARG A 150 11.91 34.57 5.54
C ARG A 150 11.64 33.13 5.11
N PRO A 151 10.90 32.91 4.01
CA PRO A 151 10.65 31.57 3.48
C PRO A 151 11.94 30.82 3.19
N LEU A 152 11.94 29.50 3.45
CA LEU A 152 13.05 28.64 3.08
C LEU A 152 13.13 28.58 1.55
N ARG A 153 14.31 28.90 1.01
CA ARG A 153 14.55 28.89 -0.45
C ARG A 153 14.74 27.49 -1.00
N GLU A 154 15.27 26.60 -0.17
CA GLU A 154 15.56 25.21 -0.50
C GLU A 154 15.07 24.33 0.63
N PHE A 155 14.51 23.18 0.28
CA PHE A 155 14.03 22.18 1.22
C PHE A 155 14.09 20.81 0.57
N ARG A 156 14.07 19.77 1.40
CA ARG A 156 13.95 18.38 0.97
C ARG A 156 12.68 17.81 1.56
N VAL A 157 11.99 17.01 0.77
CA VAL A 157 10.82 16.26 1.21
C VAL A 157 11.16 14.79 1.16
N PHE A 158 10.86 14.09 2.25
CA PHE A 158 11.02 12.65 2.38
C PHE A 158 9.66 12.05 2.71
N GLY A 159 9.42 10.82 2.26
CA GLY A 159 8.20 10.07 2.56
C GLY A 159 8.54 8.62 2.85
N SER A 160 7.78 8.02 3.76
CA SER A 160 7.84 6.61 4.11
C SER A 160 6.44 6.11 4.45
N GLU A 161 6.20 4.82 4.24
CA GLU A 161 5.01 4.08 4.68
C GLU A 161 5.33 3.20 5.88
#